data_AF-A0A534C9R0-F1
#
_entry.id   AF-A0A534C9R0-F1
#
_cell.length_a   1.000
_cell.length_b   1.000
_cell.length_c   1.000
_cell.angle_alpha   90.00
_cell.angle_beta   90.00
_cell.angle_gamma   90.00
#
_symmetry.space_group_name_H-M   'P 1'
#
loop_
_entity.id
_entity.type
_entity.pdbx_description
1 polymer ?
#
loop_
_entity_poly.entity_id
_entity_poly.type
_entity_poly.pdbx_seq_one_letter_code
_entity_poly.pdbx_strand_id
1 'polypeptide(L)'
;MGILTMTEWRRLTEGVPLEVFGVIADPSRFPALIARVARIAATLKVRAPTRIIVGLKPGPWASTAPIRLHDGQVLPPGETLYLSPLELRALRSRELDAVIAHELGHFRGPDLRFTELFAPAMRALLYSWRGVRSLPRNFMDLARLRAMMVLNGMAWAPQRAACSIRQRREFEADRAAFGVAGGADLIAALAKLAILSSTWGDLQERLLKQVTRGIGPRNLVLDCLDSVQRVAASGQRAWFSAWLVREQIAQPSDTHPTLVQRAAAAGVEAPAATARALLDLALWMNQPAESRRIEEELTALLGPAANERPC
;
A
#
# COMPACT_ATOMS: atom_id res chain seq x y z
N MET A 1 8.70 33.98 20.12
CA MET A 1 9.42 33.45 18.95
C MET A 1 10.33 32.34 19.47
N GLY A 2 9.85 31.08 19.44
CA GLY A 2 10.55 29.96 20.08
C GLY A 2 11.61 29.38 19.15
N ILE A 3 12.87 29.36 19.60
CA ILE A 3 13.97 28.66 18.93
C ILE A 3 13.68 27.16 19.06
N LEU A 4 13.53 26.46 17.93
CA LEU A 4 13.40 25.00 17.91
C LEU A 4 14.64 24.38 18.58
N THR A 5 14.42 23.62 19.64
CA THR A 5 15.51 22.91 20.35
C THR A 5 16.11 21.83 19.45
N MET A 6 17.38 21.44 19.67
CA MET A 6 18.00 20.33 18.91
C MET A 6 17.16 19.06 18.99
N THR A 7 16.46 18.81 20.09
CA THR A 7 15.56 17.66 20.30
C THR A 7 14.29 17.73 19.43
N GLU A 8 13.74 18.92 19.20
CA GLU A 8 12.62 19.14 18.28
C GLU A 8 13.05 19.04 16.83
N TRP A 9 14.23 19.57 16.50
CA TRP A 9 14.87 19.38 15.20
C TRP A 9 15.15 17.91 14.90
N ARG A 10 15.59 17.14 15.90
CA ARG A 10 15.82 15.69 15.78
C ARG A 10 14.51 14.94 15.52
N ARG A 11 13.43 15.25 16.23
CA ARG A 11 12.09 14.69 15.97
C ARG A 11 11.54 15.02 14.58
N LEU A 12 11.90 16.17 14.02
CA LEU A 12 11.52 16.57 12.67
C LEU A 12 12.43 15.96 11.58
N THR A 13 13.55 15.33 11.94
CA THR A 13 14.54 14.77 11.00
C THR A 13 14.61 13.24 11.04
N GLU A 14 14.40 12.62 12.19
CA GLU A 14 14.34 11.15 12.34
C GLU A 14 13.06 10.58 11.71
N GLY A 15 13.21 9.49 10.97
CA GLY A 15 12.09 8.80 10.34
C GLY A 15 11.21 8.11 11.38
N VAL A 16 9.93 8.48 11.45
CA VAL A 16 8.94 7.79 12.27
C VAL A 16 8.81 6.35 11.75
N PRO A 17 8.91 5.31 12.60
CA PRO A 17 8.72 3.93 12.17
C PRO A 17 7.36 3.72 11.52
N LEU A 18 7.33 2.95 10.43
CA LEU A 18 6.08 2.49 9.83
C LEU A 18 5.47 1.43 10.74
N GLU A 19 4.24 1.67 11.20
CA GLU A 19 3.46 0.68 11.95
C GLU A 19 2.93 -0.38 10.97
N VAL A 20 3.34 -1.63 11.16
CA VAL A 20 3.02 -2.72 10.24
C VAL A 20 2.50 -3.91 11.03
N PHE A 21 1.32 -4.38 10.62
CA PHE A 21 0.78 -5.64 11.09
C PHE A 21 1.19 -6.78 10.16
N GLY A 22 1.97 -7.72 10.67
CA GLY A 22 2.49 -8.85 9.91
C GLY A 22 3.60 -9.59 10.63
N VAL A 23 4.08 -10.65 9.99
CA VAL A 23 5.22 -11.48 10.43
C VAL A 23 6.36 -11.38 9.43
N ILE A 24 7.59 -11.51 9.91
CA ILE A 24 8.77 -11.59 9.01
C ILE A 24 8.74 -12.95 8.31
N ALA A 25 8.95 -12.95 7.00
CA ALA A 25 9.03 -14.17 6.22
C ALA A 25 10.32 -14.93 6.56
N ASP A 26 10.17 -15.96 7.38
CA ASP A 26 11.28 -16.84 7.77
C ASP A 26 11.62 -17.85 6.65
N PRO A 27 12.91 -18.14 6.37
CA PRO A 27 13.33 -19.14 5.38
C PRO A 27 12.73 -20.53 5.54
N SER A 28 12.43 -20.98 6.77
CA SER A 28 11.78 -22.26 7.03
C SER A 28 10.28 -22.25 6.69
N ARG A 29 9.66 -21.07 6.69
CA ARG A 29 8.21 -20.90 6.47
C ARG A 29 7.87 -20.46 5.05
N PHE A 30 8.75 -19.67 4.40
CA PHE A 30 8.52 -19.08 3.08
C PHE A 30 9.70 -19.26 2.10
N PRO A 31 10.28 -20.47 1.96
CA PRO A 31 11.47 -20.68 1.13
C PRO A 31 11.22 -20.30 -0.34
N ALA A 32 10.06 -20.66 -0.89
CA ALA A 32 9.71 -20.38 -2.28
C ALA A 32 9.53 -18.87 -2.55
N LEU A 33 8.93 -18.13 -1.61
CA LEU A 33 8.75 -16.68 -1.73
C LEU A 33 10.09 -15.96 -1.66
N ILE A 34 10.94 -16.31 -0.69
CA ILE A 34 12.27 -15.70 -0.53
C ILE A 34 13.12 -15.95 -1.78
N ALA A 35 13.14 -17.19 -2.28
CA ALA A 35 13.85 -17.55 -3.50
C ALA A 35 13.31 -16.79 -4.73
N ARG A 36 11.99 -16.63 -4.84
CA ARG A 36 11.35 -15.85 -5.90
C ARG A 36 11.78 -14.37 -5.85
N VAL A 37 11.71 -13.73 -4.68
CA VAL A 37 12.12 -12.33 -4.50
C VAL A 37 13.60 -12.15 -4.82
N ALA A 38 14.47 -13.06 -4.33
CA ALA A 38 15.90 -13.03 -4.63
C ALA A 38 16.19 -13.15 -6.14
N ARG A 39 15.50 -14.05 -6.83
CA ARG A 39 15.61 -14.23 -8.30
C ARG A 39 15.19 -12.96 -9.05
N ILE A 40 14.08 -12.34 -8.68
CA ILE A 40 13.61 -11.09 -9.32
C ILE A 40 14.58 -9.94 -9.03
N ALA A 41 15.06 -9.81 -7.79
CA ALA A 41 16.07 -8.82 -7.43
C ALA A 41 17.35 -8.97 -8.29
N ALA A 42 17.81 -10.21 -8.51
CA ALA A 42 18.95 -10.51 -9.36
C ALA A 42 18.70 -10.12 -10.83
N THR A 43 17.52 -10.47 -11.39
CA THR A 43 17.11 -10.04 -12.75
C THR A 43 17.11 -8.52 -12.89
N LEU A 44 16.64 -7.82 -11.86
CA LEU A 44 16.65 -6.37 -11.80
C LEU A 44 18.00 -5.77 -11.37
N LYS A 45 19.04 -6.57 -11.09
CA LYS A 45 20.33 -6.05 -10.61
C LYS A 45 20.17 -5.04 -9.46
N VAL A 46 19.22 -5.30 -8.56
CA VAL A 46 18.99 -4.50 -7.35
C VAL A 46 19.42 -5.28 -6.12
N ARG A 47 19.63 -4.56 -5.03
CA ARG A 47 19.81 -5.21 -3.72
C ARG A 47 18.50 -5.92 -3.37
N ALA A 48 18.60 -7.20 -3.03
CA ALA A 48 17.48 -7.94 -2.47
C ALA A 48 17.06 -7.28 -1.14
N PRO A 49 15.77 -7.30 -0.80
CA PRO A 49 15.31 -6.76 0.47
C PRO A 49 15.96 -7.53 1.62
N THR A 50 16.41 -6.80 2.63
CA THR A 50 16.94 -7.37 3.88
C THR A 50 15.90 -8.20 4.63
N ARG A 51 14.62 -7.92 4.39
CA ARG A 51 13.49 -8.61 4.99
C ARG A 51 12.25 -8.53 4.13
N ILE A 52 11.42 -9.57 4.21
CA ILE A 52 10.07 -9.58 3.64
C ILE A 52 9.11 -9.66 4.82
N ILE A 53 8.09 -8.80 4.85
CA ILE A 53 7.01 -8.84 5.84
C ILE A 53 5.77 -9.34 5.14
N VAL A 54 5.12 -10.34 5.74
CA VAL A 54 3.85 -10.88 5.28
C VAL A 54 2.76 -10.40 6.23
N GLY A 55 1.86 -9.55 5.76
CA GLY A 55 0.78 -8.96 6.57
C GLY A 55 -0.58 -9.10 5.91
N LEU A 56 -1.65 -8.63 6.56
CA LEU A 56 -3.01 -8.89 6.08
C LEU A 56 -3.52 -7.91 5.03
N LYS A 57 -3.11 -6.64 5.11
CA LYS A 57 -3.65 -5.57 4.28
C LYS A 57 -3.20 -5.76 2.83
N PRO A 58 -4.11 -5.76 1.83
CA PRO A 58 -3.70 -5.77 0.43
C PRO A 58 -3.04 -4.44 0.06
N GLY A 59 -2.06 -4.52 -0.83
CA GLY A 59 -1.20 -3.41 -1.22
C GLY A 59 0.25 -3.77 -0.92
N PRO A 60 0.95 -4.37 -1.89
CA PRO A 60 2.40 -4.52 -1.86
C PRO A 60 3.05 -3.16 -1.66
N TRP A 61 4.16 -3.12 -0.94
CA TRP A 61 4.97 -1.91 -0.85
C TRP A 61 6.43 -2.25 -0.55
N ALA A 62 7.34 -1.40 -1.03
CA ALA A 62 8.74 -1.39 -0.64
C ALA A 62 9.11 -0.13 0.17
N SER A 63 9.91 -0.30 1.22
CA SER A 63 10.38 0.82 2.05
C SER A 63 11.77 0.54 2.62
N THR A 64 12.51 1.61 2.92
CA THR A 64 13.77 1.56 3.69
C THR A 64 13.63 2.17 5.09
N ALA A 65 12.44 2.66 5.43
CA ALA A 65 12.16 3.25 6.73
C ALA A 65 12.26 2.21 7.87
N PRO A 66 12.49 2.64 9.12
CA PRO A 66 12.34 1.75 10.26
C PRO A 66 10.88 1.26 10.34
N ILE A 67 10.68 0.06 10.90
CA ILE A 67 9.36 -0.58 10.99
C ILE A 67 9.10 -0.95 12.44
N ARG A 68 7.88 -0.71 12.92
CA ARG A 68 7.38 -1.26 14.17
C ARG A 68 6.34 -2.32 13.85
N LEU A 69 6.60 -3.55 14.28
CA LEU A 69 5.64 -4.65 14.15
C LEU A 69 4.59 -4.57 15.26
N HIS A 70 3.47 -5.25 15.02
CA HIS A 70 2.33 -5.31 15.94
C HIS A 70 2.66 -5.85 17.35
N ASP A 71 3.70 -6.66 17.49
CA ASP A 71 4.20 -7.19 18.77
C ASP A 71 5.12 -6.21 19.52
N GLY A 72 5.34 -5.01 18.96
CA GLY A 72 6.22 -3.98 19.51
C GLY A 72 7.67 -4.09 19.05
N GLN A 73 8.05 -5.12 18.28
CA GLN A 73 9.40 -5.25 17.73
C GLN A 73 9.70 -4.09 16.78
N VAL A 74 10.81 -3.38 17.02
CA VAL A 74 11.28 -2.30 16.15
C VAL A 74 12.44 -2.79 15.29
N LEU A 75 12.21 -2.82 13.98
CA LEU A 75 13.21 -3.15 12.97
C LEU A 75 13.90 -1.86 12.51
N PRO A 76 15.24 -1.84 12.47
CA PRO A 76 15.99 -0.67 12.03
C PRO A 76 15.75 -0.38 10.53
N PRO A 77 16.11 0.82 10.04
CA PRO A 77 16.06 1.13 8.61
C PRO A 77 16.74 0.05 7.78
N GLY A 78 16.14 -0.30 6.64
CA GLY A 78 16.63 -1.36 5.75
C GLY A 78 15.58 -1.74 4.71
N GLU A 79 16.03 -2.26 3.57
CA GLU A 79 15.16 -2.64 2.46
C GLU A 79 14.16 -3.70 2.91
N THR A 80 12.89 -3.30 2.93
CA THR A 80 11.77 -4.13 3.35
C THR A 80 10.77 -4.21 2.21
N LEU A 81 10.40 -5.44 1.85
CA LEU A 81 9.28 -5.71 0.95
C LEU A 81 8.10 -6.21 1.79
N TYR A 82 6.93 -5.64 1.59
CA TYR A 82 5.70 -6.13 2.18
C TYR A 82 4.83 -6.79 1.14
N LEU A 83 4.25 -7.93 1.50
CA LEU A 83 3.27 -8.66 0.70
C LEU A 83 2.14 -9.14 1.62
N SER A 84 0.97 -9.36 1.02
CA SER A 84 -0.18 -9.96 1.70
C SER A 84 -0.46 -11.37 1.20
N PRO A 85 -0.90 -12.31 2.07
CA PRO A 85 -1.45 -13.57 1.61
C PRO A 85 -2.60 -13.41 0.61
N LEU A 86 -3.34 -12.28 0.65
CA LEU A 86 -4.32 -11.95 -0.39
C LEU A 86 -3.71 -11.92 -1.79
N GLU A 87 -2.50 -11.40 -1.91
CA GLU A 87 -1.79 -11.23 -3.20
C GLU A 87 -1.15 -12.54 -3.62
N LEU A 88 -0.48 -13.22 -2.67
CA LEU A 88 0.12 -14.54 -2.88
C LEU A 88 -0.92 -15.56 -3.32
N ARG A 89 -2.15 -15.39 -2.84
CA ARG A 89 -3.32 -16.09 -3.34
C ARG A 89 -3.73 -15.48 -4.67
N ALA A 90 -4.37 -14.31 -4.70
CA ALA A 90 -5.16 -13.91 -5.87
C ALA A 90 -4.39 -13.60 -7.18
N LEU A 91 -3.07 -13.41 -7.12
CA LEU A 91 -2.24 -13.14 -8.30
C LEU A 91 -1.69 -14.43 -8.92
N ARG A 92 -1.74 -14.50 -10.26
CA ARG A 92 -1.03 -15.55 -11.01
C ARG A 92 0.48 -15.39 -10.83
N SER A 93 1.23 -16.46 -11.08
CA SER A 93 2.69 -16.42 -10.87
C SER A 93 3.40 -15.28 -11.61
N ARG A 94 3.01 -14.96 -12.86
CA ARG A 94 3.60 -13.85 -13.62
C ARG A 94 3.14 -12.48 -13.11
N GLU A 95 1.88 -12.36 -12.73
CA GLU A 95 1.31 -11.14 -12.11
C GLU A 95 2.01 -10.81 -10.79
N LEU A 96 2.26 -11.84 -9.95
CA LEU A 96 3.02 -11.70 -8.71
C LEU A 96 4.48 -11.32 -8.98
N ASP A 97 5.13 -11.94 -9.97
CA ASP A 97 6.49 -11.56 -10.37
C ASP A 97 6.55 -10.11 -10.88
N ALA A 98 5.52 -9.65 -11.60
CA ALA A 98 5.40 -8.26 -12.08
C ALA A 98 5.31 -7.26 -10.92
N VAL A 99 4.46 -7.54 -9.93
CA VAL A 99 4.27 -6.70 -8.74
C VAL A 99 5.54 -6.66 -7.89
N ILE A 100 6.15 -7.81 -7.60
CA ILE A 100 7.41 -7.85 -6.87
C ILE A 100 8.49 -7.06 -7.63
N ALA A 101 8.56 -7.21 -8.95
CA ALA A 101 9.52 -6.46 -9.77
C ALA A 101 9.27 -4.94 -9.73
N HIS A 102 8.01 -4.51 -9.71
CA HIS A 102 7.64 -3.10 -9.54
C HIS A 102 8.13 -2.58 -8.19
N GLU A 103 7.79 -3.26 -7.09
CA GLU A 103 8.18 -2.84 -5.74
C GLU A 103 9.70 -2.79 -5.56
N LEU A 104 10.41 -3.82 -6.04
CA LEU A 104 11.87 -3.83 -6.02
C LEU A 104 12.49 -2.76 -6.95
N GLY A 105 11.74 -2.32 -7.97
CA GLY A 105 12.09 -1.18 -8.80
C GLY A 105 12.28 0.10 -7.98
N HIS A 106 11.58 0.26 -6.85
CA HIS A 106 11.77 1.42 -5.97
C HIS A 106 13.12 1.45 -5.24
N PHE A 107 13.83 0.32 -5.16
CA PHE A 107 15.20 0.26 -4.65
C PHE A 107 16.24 0.71 -5.69
N ARG A 108 15.86 0.90 -6.97
CA ARG A 108 16.72 1.51 -7.99
C ARG A 108 16.68 3.03 -7.84
N GLY A 109 17.83 3.64 -7.56
CA GLY A 109 18.03 5.06 -7.81
C GLY A 109 18.73 5.83 -6.68
N PRO A 110 19.71 6.68 -7.01
CA PRO A 110 20.41 7.57 -6.07
C PRO A 110 19.73 8.95 -5.88
N ASP A 111 18.40 9.07 -6.00
CA ASP A 111 17.67 10.34 -5.75
C ASP A 111 17.10 10.44 -4.33
N LEU A 112 17.84 9.88 -3.37
CA LEU A 112 17.64 10.14 -1.95
C LEU A 112 17.78 11.63 -1.64
N ARG A 113 18.60 12.38 -2.41
CA ARG A 113 18.90 13.80 -2.15
C ARG A 113 17.68 14.73 -2.19
N PHE A 114 16.77 14.56 -3.15
CA PHE A 114 15.55 15.39 -3.19
C PHE A 114 14.68 15.13 -1.97
N THR A 115 14.49 13.85 -1.62
CA THR A 115 13.69 13.46 -0.45
C THR A 115 14.38 13.88 0.85
N GLU A 116 15.69 13.71 0.98
CA GLU A 116 16.48 14.07 2.18
C GLU A 116 16.51 15.58 2.43
N LEU A 117 16.65 16.40 1.38
CA LEU A 117 16.71 17.86 1.50
C LEU A 117 15.31 18.48 1.65
N PHE A 118 14.31 17.99 0.93
CA PHE A 118 12.98 18.59 0.93
C PHE A 118 12.00 18.00 1.95
N ALA A 119 12.14 16.72 2.36
CA ALA A 119 11.21 16.13 3.33
C ALA A 119 11.22 16.84 4.69
N PRO A 120 12.37 17.27 5.26
CA PRO A 120 12.36 18.05 6.50
C PRO A 120 11.62 19.38 6.36
N ALA A 121 11.84 20.12 5.27
CA ALA A 121 11.15 21.37 4.99
C ALA A 121 9.63 21.16 4.82
N MET A 122 9.22 20.10 4.14
CA MET A 122 7.81 19.72 4.00
C MET A 122 7.17 19.27 5.31
N ARG A 123 7.90 18.53 6.16
CA ARG A 123 7.42 18.16 7.50
C ARG A 123 7.21 19.39 8.37
N ALA A 124 8.14 20.35 8.35
CA ALA A 124 8.00 21.61 9.06
C ALA A 124 6.77 22.39 8.58
N LEU A 125 6.56 22.49 7.27
CA LEU A 125 5.41 23.19 6.69
C LEU A 125 4.07 22.53 7.06
N LEU A 126 4.00 21.20 6.98
CA LEU A 126 2.82 20.42 7.40
C LEU A 126 2.56 20.55 8.90
N TYR A 127 3.61 20.58 9.72
CA TYR A 127 3.50 20.80 11.16
C TYR A 127 2.92 22.18 11.47
N SER A 128 3.45 23.24 10.84
CA SER A 128 2.91 24.60 10.96
C SER A 128 1.47 24.69 10.49
N TRP A 129 1.13 24.06 9.37
CA TRP A 129 -0.25 24.01 8.86
C TRP A 129 -1.20 23.32 9.84
N ARG A 130 -0.81 22.16 10.39
CA ARG A 130 -1.60 21.44 11.40
C ARG A 130 -1.78 22.29 12.66
N GLY A 131 -0.71 22.95 13.12
CA GLY A 131 -0.74 23.85 14.28
C GLY A 131 -1.75 24.99 14.10
N VAL A 132 -1.71 25.69 12.96
CA VAL A 132 -2.67 26.75 12.64
C VAL A 132 -4.09 26.21 12.53
N ARG A 133 -4.28 25.02 11.94
CA ARG A 133 -5.60 24.38 11.82
C ARG A 133 -6.19 23.96 13.17
N SER A 134 -5.35 23.56 14.13
CA SER A 134 -5.79 23.14 15.47
C SER A 134 -6.12 24.30 16.42
N LEU A 135 -5.84 25.55 16.05
CA LEU A 135 -6.20 26.70 16.88
C LEU A 135 -7.74 26.77 17.08
N PRO A 136 -8.21 27.13 18.28
CA PRO A 136 -9.64 27.32 18.53
C PRO A 136 -10.18 28.47 17.67
N ARG A 137 -11.44 28.36 17.23
CA ARG A 137 -12.11 29.44 16.50
C ARG A 137 -12.31 30.63 17.43
N ASN A 138 -11.91 31.82 16.99
CA ASN A 138 -12.03 33.06 17.75
C ASN A 138 -11.96 34.29 16.83
N PHE A 139 -11.94 35.48 17.41
CA PHE A 139 -11.86 36.75 16.66
C PHE A 139 -10.63 36.90 15.75
N MET A 140 -9.60 36.05 15.88
CA MET A 140 -8.42 35.97 15.00
C MET A 140 -8.62 35.03 13.79
N ASP A 141 -9.83 34.53 13.54
CA ASP A 141 -10.11 33.58 12.45
C ASP A 141 -9.71 34.12 11.06
N LEU A 142 -9.77 35.44 10.82
CA LEU A 142 -9.28 36.03 9.57
C LEU A 142 -7.76 35.92 9.43
N ALA A 143 -7.01 36.14 10.51
CA ALA A 143 -5.55 35.99 10.51
C ALA A 143 -5.15 34.52 10.35
N ARG A 144 -5.88 33.61 11.00
CA ARG A 144 -5.75 32.16 10.82
C ARG A 144 -6.01 31.75 9.37
N LEU A 145 -7.08 32.23 8.75
CA LEU A 145 -7.40 31.92 7.35
C LEU A 145 -6.30 32.42 6.40
N ARG A 146 -5.79 33.64 6.61
CA ARG A 146 -4.65 34.19 5.85
C ARG A 146 -3.38 33.37 6.03
N ALA A 147 -3.06 32.98 7.27
CA ALA A 147 -1.93 32.10 7.55
C ALA A 147 -2.08 30.75 6.84
N MET A 148 -3.29 30.16 6.84
CA MET A 148 -3.57 28.94 6.07
C MET A 148 -3.39 29.15 4.56
N MET A 149 -3.83 30.27 3.99
CA MET A 149 -3.61 30.57 2.56
C MET A 149 -2.13 30.66 2.22
N VAL A 150 -1.35 31.37 3.04
CA VAL A 150 0.12 31.50 2.84
C VAL A 150 0.80 30.13 2.95
N LEU A 151 0.48 29.34 3.98
CA LEU A 151 1.06 28.01 4.17
C LEU A 151 0.69 27.05 3.03
N ASN A 152 -0.57 27.09 2.54
CA ASN A 152 -0.98 26.31 1.37
C ASN A 152 -0.25 26.78 0.10
N GLY A 153 -0.10 28.10 -0.10
CA GLY A 153 0.65 28.67 -1.22
C GLY A 153 2.12 28.26 -1.21
N MET A 154 2.77 28.29 -0.05
CA MET A 154 4.14 27.82 0.14
C MET A 154 4.29 26.32 -0.12
N ALA A 155 3.26 25.52 0.19
CA ALA A 155 3.28 24.07 -0.01
C ALA A 155 3.04 23.67 -1.47
N TRP A 156 2.40 24.52 -2.27
CA TRP A 156 1.89 24.17 -3.58
C TRP A 156 2.97 23.69 -4.56
N ALA A 157 4.01 24.49 -4.81
CA ALA A 157 5.05 24.13 -5.77
C ALA A 157 5.87 22.89 -5.32
N PRO A 158 6.35 22.80 -4.05
CA PRO A 158 7.02 21.61 -3.56
C PRO A 158 6.17 20.34 -3.60
N GLN A 159 4.87 20.44 -3.28
CA GLN A 159 3.96 19.30 -3.39
C GLN A 159 3.86 18.83 -4.84
N ARG A 160 3.64 19.73 -5.80
CA ARG A 160 3.57 19.37 -7.23
C ARG A 160 4.87 18.74 -7.74
N ALA A 161 6.02 19.27 -7.33
CA ALA A 161 7.32 18.69 -7.69
C ALA A 161 7.51 17.30 -7.08
N ALA A 162 7.11 17.10 -5.81
CA ALA A 162 7.14 15.78 -5.20
C ALA A 162 6.19 14.80 -5.91
N CYS A 163 5.00 15.24 -6.33
CA CYS A 163 4.07 14.42 -7.11
C CYS A 163 4.67 14.02 -8.46
N SER A 164 5.26 14.96 -9.21
CA SER A 164 5.83 14.65 -10.53
C SER A 164 7.02 13.69 -10.42
N ILE A 165 7.85 13.83 -9.39
CA ILE A 165 8.96 12.91 -9.10
C ILE A 165 8.42 11.52 -8.73
N ARG A 166 7.40 11.43 -7.85
CA ARG A 166 6.74 10.15 -7.53
C ARG A 166 6.20 9.49 -8.79
N GLN A 167 5.44 10.22 -9.60
CA GLN A 167 4.85 9.70 -10.83
C GLN A 167 5.93 9.17 -11.81
N ARG A 168 7.05 9.88 -11.97
CA ARG A 168 8.17 9.39 -12.79
C ARG A 168 8.76 8.10 -12.23
N ARG A 169 8.96 8.00 -10.91
CA ARG A 169 9.47 6.79 -10.25
C ARG A 169 8.53 5.59 -10.40
N GLU A 170 7.22 5.81 -10.35
CA GLU A 170 6.21 4.78 -10.59
C GLU A 170 6.31 4.24 -12.03
N PHE A 171 6.44 5.10 -13.04
CA PHE A 171 6.65 4.66 -14.43
C PHE A 171 8.02 4.01 -14.68
N GLU A 172 9.05 4.36 -13.92
CA GLU A 172 10.35 3.67 -13.95
C GLU A 172 10.25 2.27 -13.34
N ALA A 173 9.54 2.13 -12.22
CA ALA A 173 9.24 0.84 -11.61
C ALA A 173 8.36 -0.03 -12.52
N ASP A 174 7.37 0.55 -13.20
CA ASP A 174 6.56 -0.15 -14.22
C ASP A 174 7.41 -0.70 -15.35
N ARG A 175 8.30 0.13 -15.91
CA ARG A 175 9.21 -0.33 -16.97
C ARG A 175 10.14 -1.45 -16.50
N ALA A 176 10.58 -1.41 -15.24
CA ALA A 176 11.33 -2.51 -14.65
C ALA A 176 10.49 -3.80 -14.57
N ALA A 177 9.25 -3.70 -14.13
CA ALA A 177 8.31 -4.83 -14.07
C ALA A 177 7.96 -5.39 -15.45
N PHE A 178 7.81 -4.52 -16.47
CA PHE A 178 7.59 -4.93 -17.86
C PHE A 178 8.72 -5.83 -18.37
N GLY A 179 9.97 -5.55 -18.00
CA GLY A 179 11.11 -6.36 -18.37
C GLY A 179 11.16 -7.75 -17.69
N VAL A 180 10.48 -7.93 -16.56
CA VAL A 180 10.47 -9.20 -15.82
C VAL A 180 9.28 -10.07 -16.21
N ALA A 181 8.08 -9.50 -16.24
CA ALA A 181 6.84 -10.25 -16.42
C ALA A 181 5.99 -9.77 -17.62
N GLY A 182 6.24 -8.57 -18.14
CA GLY A 182 5.47 -7.98 -19.24
C GLY A 182 4.39 -7.01 -18.78
N GLY A 183 3.99 -6.10 -19.66
CA GLY A 183 3.03 -5.04 -19.37
C GLY A 183 1.64 -5.55 -19.02
N ALA A 184 1.11 -6.50 -19.80
CA ALA A 184 -0.21 -7.08 -19.56
C ALA A 184 -0.33 -7.74 -18.17
N ASP A 185 0.70 -8.46 -17.73
CA ASP A 185 0.72 -9.11 -16.42
C ASP A 185 0.76 -8.08 -15.28
N LEU A 186 1.52 -6.98 -15.41
CA LEU A 186 1.52 -5.90 -14.42
C LEU A 186 0.16 -5.22 -14.32
N ILE A 187 -0.43 -4.84 -15.46
CA ILE A 187 -1.73 -4.15 -15.48
C ILE A 187 -2.84 -5.05 -14.94
N ALA A 188 -2.84 -6.34 -15.27
CA ALA A 188 -3.77 -7.30 -14.67
C ALA A 188 -3.58 -7.39 -13.15
N ALA A 189 -2.33 -7.43 -12.67
CA ALA A 189 -2.05 -7.46 -11.24
C ALA A 189 -2.53 -6.18 -10.54
N LEU A 190 -2.23 -5.00 -11.07
CA LEU A 190 -2.68 -3.72 -10.52
C LEU A 190 -4.21 -3.61 -10.48
N ALA A 191 -4.89 -4.08 -11.53
CA ALA A 191 -6.34 -4.13 -11.54
C ALA A 191 -6.89 -5.04 -10.42
N LYS A 192 -6.28 -6.21 -10.20
CA LYS A 192 -6.64 -7.10 -9.09
C LYS A 192 -6.35 -6.45 -7.73
N LEU A 193 -5.21 -5.81 -7.55
CA LEU A 193 -4.84 -5.10 -6.32
C LEU A 193 -5.85 -3.98 -6.01
N ALA A 194 -6.30 -3.24 -7.01
CA ALA A 194 -7.32 -2.20 -6.85
C ALA A 194 -8.66 -2.79 -6.38
N ILE A 195 -9.09 -3.91 -6.98
CA ILE A 195 -10.31 -4.63 -6.56
C ILE A 195 -10.17 -5.11 -5.10
N LEU A 196 -9.05 -5.75 -4.76
CA LEU A 196 -8.79 -6.26 -3.41
C LEU A 196 -8.74 -5.14 -2.38
N SER A 197 -8.09 -4.03 -2.70
CA SER A 197 -7.96 -2.87 -1.82
C SER A 197 -9.31 -2.19 -1.56
N SER A 198 -10.12 -2.03 -2.61
CA SER A 198 -11.49 -1.53 -2.47
C SER A 198 -12.33 -2.46 -1.59
N THR A 199 -12.28 -3.77 -1.84
CA THR A 199 -13.06 -4.76 -1.10
C THR A 199 -12.60 -4.89 0.36
N TRP A 200 -11.32 -4.66 0.63
CA TRP A 200 -10.74 -4.66 1.96
C TRP A 200 -11.32 -3.55 2.84
N GLY A 201 -11.50 -2.34 2.32
CA GLY A 201 -12.14 -1.25 3.06
C GLY A 201 -13.56 -1.63 3.52
N ASP A 202 -14.38 -2.13 2.60
CA ASP A 202 -15.75 -2.60 2.90
C ASP A 202 -15.76 -3.78 3.90
N LEU A 203 -14.77 -4.67 3.80
CA LEU A 203 -14.60 -5.77 4.74
C LEU A 203 -14.25 -5.26 6.15
N GLN A 204 -13.31 -4.32 6.28
CA GLN A 204 -12.92 -3.73 7.56
C GLN A 204 -14.12 -3.10 8.27
N GLU A 205 -14.95 -2.33 7.55
CA GLU A 205 -16.15 -1.72 8.13
C GLU A 205 -17.17 -2.76 8.60
N ARG A 206 -17.38 -3.83 7.82
CA ARG A 206 -18.29 -4.92 8.22
C ARG A 206 -17.77 -5.69 9.42
N LEU A 207 -16.48 -5.98 9.46
CA LEU A 207 -15.85 -6.68 10.58
C LEU A 207 -15.93 -5.86 11.86
N LEU A 208 -15.71 -4.55 11.81
CA LEU A 208 -15.86 -3.69 12.97
C LEU A 208 -17.30 -3.78 13.55
N LYS A 209 -18.32 -3.91 12.70
CA LYS A 209 -19.72 -4.13 13.11
C LYS A 209 -19.99 -5.55 13.62
N GLN A 210 -19.25 -6.56 13.18
CA GLN A 210 -19.40 -7.95 13.63
C GLN A 210 -18.69 -8.19 14.96
N VAL A 211 -17.49 -7.62 15.11
CA VAL A 211 -16.69 -7.65 16.34
C VAL A 211 -17.44 -7.02 17.51
N THR A 212 -18.14 -5.90 17.29
CA THR A 212 -19.01 -5.29 18.32
C THR A 212 -20.17 -6.20 18.75
N ARG A 213 -20.48 -7.26 17.98
CA ARG A 213 -21.47 -8.29 18.29
C ARG A 213 -20.85 -9.61 18.77
N GLY A 214 -19.55 -9.63 19.01
CA GLY A 214 -18.83 -10.84 19.44
C GLY A 214 -18.64 -11.87 18.33
N ILE A 215 -18.66 -11.48 17.06
CA ILE A 215 -18.41 -12.38 15.91
C ILE A 215 -17.11 -11.95 15.24
N GLY A 216 -16.14 -12.87 15.18
CA GLY A 216 -14.79 -12.60 14.72
C GLY A 216 -14.54 -13.23 13.34
N PRO A 217 -13.60 -12.68 12.56
CA PRO A 217 -13.22 -13.28 11.28
C PRO A 217 -12.57 -14.64 11.50
N ARG A 218 -12.89 -15.62 10.65
CA ARG A 218 -12.22 -16.94 10.66
C ARG A 218 -10.95 -16.94 9.82
N ASN A 219 -11.02 -16.33 8.64
CA ASN A 219 -9.88 -16.15 7.75
C ASN A 219 -10.18 -14.94 6.86
N LEU A 220 -9.50 -13.83 7.13
CA LEU A 220 -9.76 -12.56 6.44
C LEU A 220 -9.46 -12.59 4.95
N VAL A 221 -8.52 -13.45 4.55
CA VAL A 221 -8.16 -13.64 3.15
C VAL A 221 -9.34 -14.27 2.41
N LEU A 222 -9.95 -15.31 2.99
CA LEU A 222 -11.16 -15.94 2.45
C LEU A 222 -12.37 -15.00 2.49
N ASP A 223 -12.57 -14.27 3.59
CA ASP A 223 -13.69 -13.33 3.74
C ASP A 223 -13.63 -12.19 2.71
N CYS A 224 -12.42 -11.73 2.37
CA CYS A 224 -12.19 -10.75 1.32
C CYS A 224 -12.51 -11.33 -0.06
N LEU A 225 -11.98 -12.53 -0.38
CA LEU A 225 -12.21 -13.18 -1.68
C LEU A 225 -13.69 -13.52 -1.91
N ASP A 226 -14.39 -13.99 -0.88
CA ASP A 226 -15.85 -14.23 -0.91
C ASP A 226 -16.63 -12.92 -1.17
N SER A 227 -16.12 -11.79 -0.66
CA SER A 227 -16.70 -10.48 -0.96
C SER A 227 -16.49 -10.07 -2.42
N VAL A 228 -15.32 -10.34 -3.00
CA VAL A 228 -15.08 -10.14 -4.44
C VAL A 228 -16.01 -11.02 -5.27
N GLN A 229 -16.22 -12.27 -4.89
CA GLN A 229 -17.13 -13.18 -5.59
C GLN A 229 -18.56 -12.69 -5.59
N ARG A 230 -19.07 -12.20 -4.44
CA ARG A 230 -20.41 -11.59 -4.38
C ARG A 230 -20.56 -10.42 -5.34
N VAL A 231 -19.58 -9.54 -5.42
CA VAL A 231 -19.60 -8.41 -6.36
C VAL A 231 -19.58 -8.91 -7.80
N ALA A 232 -18.73 -9.88 -8.12
CA ALA A 232 -18.62 -10.45 -9.46
C ALA A 232 -19.87 -11.19 -9.94
N ALA A 233 -20.57 -11.88 -9.02
CA ALA A 233 -21.83 -12.58 -9.29
C ALA A 233 -23.04 -11.65 -9.34
N SER A 234 -22.93 -10.42 -8.84
CA SER A 234 -24.01 -9.45 -8.83
C SER A 234 -24.23 -8.80 -10.21
N GLY A 235 -25.43 -8.29 -10.46
CA GLY A 235 -25.72 -7.43 -11.62
C GLY A 235 -24.93 -6.11 -11.65
N GLN A 236 -24.20 -5.78 -10.58
CA GLN A 236 -23.41 -4.54 -10.45
C GLN A 236 -22.00 -4.67 -11.03
N ARG A 237 -21.61 -5.83 -11.58
CA ARG A 237 -20.27 -6.09 -12.11
C ARG A 237 -19.74 -5.02 -13.07
N ALA A 238 -20.58 -4.60 -14.03
CA ALA A 238 -20.22 -3.60 -15.02
C ALA A 238 -20.03 -2.21 -14.38
N TRP A 239 -20.93 -1.85 -13.46
CA TRP A 239 -20.84 -0.61 -12.68
C TRP A 239 -19.57 -0.59 -11.83
N PHE A 240 -19.25 -1.66 -11.11
CA PHE A 240 -18.06 -1.75 -10.25
C PHE A 240 -16.77 -1.63 -11.05
N SER A 241 -16.70 -2.30 -12.21
CA SER A 241 -15.53 -2.20 -13.10
C SER A 241 -15.35 -0.78 -13.65
N ALA A 242 -16.44 -0.12 -14.03
CA ALA A 242 -16.41 1.27 -14.50
C ALA A 242 -16.08 2.26 -13.38
N TRP A 243 -16.59 2.01 -12.17
CA TRP A 243 -16.28 2.81 -10.97
C TRP A 243 -14.81 2.71 -10.61
N LEU A 244 -14.20 1.51 -10.61
CA LEU A 244 -12.77 1.33 -10.34
C LEU A 244 -11.87 2.10 -11.30
N VAL A 245 -12.22 2.15 -12.59
CA VAL A 245 -11.50 2.95 -13.58
C VAL A 245 -11.65 4.45 -13.30
N ARG A 246 -12.82 4.91 -12.83
CA ARG A 246 -13.10 6.32 -12.51
C ARG A 246 -12.51 6.79 -11.19
N GLU A 247 -12.57 5.99 -10.12
CA GLU A 247 -11.98 6.32 -8.81
C GLU A 247 -10.48 6.47 -8.89
N GLN A 248 -9.82 5.61 -9.67
CA GLN A 248 -8.39 5.72 -9.91
C GLN A 248 -8.01 6.97 -10.73
N ILE A 249 -8.98 7.76 -11.20
CA ILE A 249 -8.78 9.06 -11.85
C ILE A 249 -9.06 10.23 -10.88
N ALA A 250 -9.76 10.00 -9.76
CA ALA A 250 -10.52 11.06 -9.08
C ALA A 250 -10.08 11.42 -7.65
N GLN A 251 -9.06 10.80 -7.05
CA GLN A 251 -8.66 11.14 -5.68
C GLN A 251 -7.68 12.33 -5.62
N PRO A 252 -8.05 13.49 -5.03
CA PRO A 252 -7.22 14.70 -5.02
C PRO A 252 -5.90 14.58 -4.23
N SER A 253 -5.80 13.56 -3.37
CA SER A 253 -4.63 13.27 -2.53
C SER A 253 -3.83 12.06 -2.99
N ASP A 254 -4.37 11.25 -3.92
CA ASP A 254 -3.64 10.14 -4.49
C ASP A 254 -2.71 10.67 -5.58
N THR A 255 -1.42 10.43 -5.38
CA THR A 255 -0.33 11.02 -6.17
C THR A 255 0.38 9.99 -7.04
N HIS A 256 -0.18 8.78 -7.11
CA HIS A 256 0.23 7.73 -8.03
C HIS A 256 -0.39 7.96 -9.42
N PRO A 257 0.29 7.57 -10.51
CA PRO A 257 -0.32 7.55 -11.83
C PRO A 257 -1.49 6.57 -11.87
N THR A 258 -2.55 6.97 -12.56
CA THR A 258 -3.79 6.20 -12.63
C THR A 258 -3.56 4.88 -13.38
N LEU A 259 -4.37 3.84 -13.12
CA LEU A 259 -4.29 2.59 -13.90
C LEU A 259 -4.50 2.84 -15.40
N VAL A 260 -5.30 3.84 -15.79
CA VAL A 260 -5.44 4.23 -17.19
C VAL A 260 -4.11 4.72 -17.76
N GLN A 261 -3.39 5.58 -17.05
CA GLN A 261 -2.09 6.08 -17.47
C GLN A 261 -1.04 4.96 -17.56
N ARG A 262 -1.01 4.06 -16.57
CA ARG A 262 -0.08 2.92 -16.52
C ARG A 262 -0.39 1.90 -17.60
N ALA A 263 -1.68 1.63 -17.84
CA ALA A 263 -2.12 0.71 -18.90
C ALA A 263 -1.79 1.23 -20.30
N ALA A 264 -1.98 2.53 -20.55
CA ALA A 264 -1.55 3.17 -21.79
C ALA A 264 -0.03 3.02 -22.02
N ALA A 265 0.79 3.21 -20.97
CA ALA A 265 2.24 2.99 -21.06
C ALA A 265 2.64 1.53 -21.34
N ALA A 266 1.78 0.58 -20.94
CA ALA A 266 1.94 -0.85 -21.21
C ALA A 266 1.37 -1.30 -22.56
N GLY A 267 0.66 -0.43 -23.29
CA GLY A 267 -0.08 -0.78 -24.51
C GLY A 267 -1.32 -1.64 -24.25
N VAL A 268 -1.97 -1.49 -23.09
CA VAL A 268 -3.12 -2.29 -22.64
C VAL A 268 -4.32 -1.39 -22.37
N GLU A 269 -5.52 -1.90 -22.67
CA GLU A 269 -6.78 -1.23 -22.36
C GLU A 269 -7.21 -1.47 -20.90
N ALA A 270 -7.21 -0.41 -20.07
CA ALA A 270 -7.54 -0.50 -18.65
C ALA A 270 -8.95 -1.07 -18.36
N PRO A 271 -10.04 -0.68 -19.08
CA PRO A 271 -11.36 -1.25 -18.83
C PRO A 271 -11.42 -2.77 -19.05
N ALA A 272 -10.74 -3.26 -20.10
CA ALA A 272 -10.67 -4.69 -20.39
C ALA A 272 -9.88 -5.44 -19.31
N ALA A 273 -8.75 -4.88 -18.87
CA ALA A 273 -7.94 -5.45 -17.81
C ALA A 273 -8.73 -5.56 -16.48
N THR A 274 -9.45 -4.51 -16.07
CA THR A 274 -10.27 -4.52 -14.85
C THR A 274 -11.42 -5.52 -14.93
N ALA A 275 -12.14 -5.56 -16.06
CA ALA A 275 -13.24 -6.50 -16.25
C ALA A 275 -12.78 -7.97 -16.22
N ARG A 276 -11.57 -8.24 -16.74
CA ARG A 276 -10.95 -9.57 -16.70
C ARG A 276 -10.42 -9.92 -15.32
N ALA A 277 -9.76 -8.97 -14.64
CA ALA A 277 -9.25 -9.13 -13.29
C ALA A 277 -10.36 -9.54 -12.30
N LEU A 278 -11.52 -8.90 -12.38
CA LEU A 278 -12.67 -9.23 -11.52
C LEU A 278 -13.18 -10.66 -11.74
N LEU A 279 -13.28 -11.11 -12.99
CA LEU A 279 -13.64 -12.50 -13.29
C LEU A 279 -12.58 -13.48 -12.81
N ASP A 280 -11.32 -13.17 -13.11
CA ASP A 280 -10.21 -14.02 -12.73
C ASP A 280 -10.20 -14.21 -11.21
N LEU A 281 -10.33 -13.13 -10.42
CA LEU A 281 -10.42 -13.20 -8.96
C LEU A 281 -11.62 -14.02 -8.48
N ALA A 282 -12.79 -13.82 -9.08
CA ALA A 282 -14.00 -14.53 -8.69
C ALA A 282 -13.91 -16.04 -8.90
N LEU A 283 -13.16 -16.48 -9.92
CA LEU A 283 -12.95 -17.90 -10.23
C LEU A 283 -11.82 -18.54 -9.40
N TRP A 284 -10.93 -17.74 -8.80
CA TRP A 284 -9.66 -18.19 -8.22
C TRP A 284 -9.76 -18.59 -6.74
N MET A 285 -10.74 -19.42 -6.36
CA MET A 285 -10.83 -19.92 -4.97
C MET A 285 -10.05 -21.23 -4.72
N ASN A 286 -9.55 -21.90 -5.76
CA ASN A 286 -9.16 -23.32 -5.69
C ASN A 286 -7.65 -23.63 -5.72
N GLN A 287 -6.76 -22.69 -5.39
CA GLN A 287 -5.33 -23.02 -5.30
C GLN A 287 -4.94 -23.47 -3.89
N PRO A 288 -4.16 -24.56 -3.76
CA PRO A 288 -3.61 -24.98 -2.48
C PRO A 288 -2.55 -23.97 -2.06
N ALA A 289 -2.83 -23.25 -0.98
CA ALA A 289 -1.94 -22.20 -0.52
C ALA A 289 -0.97 -22.77 0.54
N GLU A 290 0.34 -22.76 0.25
CA GLU A 290 1.40 -22.88 1.27
C GLU A 290 1.18 -21.86 2.41
N SER A 291 0.47 -20.75 2.13
CA SER A 291 0.13 -19.69 3.08
C SER A 291 -1.10 -19.93 3.94
N ARG A 292 -1.90 -21.01 3.78
CA ARG A 292 -3.18 -21.13 4.53
C ARG A 292 -3.01 -21.05 6.05
N ARG A 293 -2.02 -21.75 6.59
CA ARG A 293 -1.68 -21.71 8.02
C ARG A 293 -1.26 -20.30 8.48
N ILE A 294 -0.63 -19.55 7.58
CA ILE A 294 -0.13 -18.19 7.83
C ILE A 294 -1.27 -17.18 7.73
N GLU A 295 -2.20 -17.36 6.80
CA GLU A 295 -3.45 -16.60 6.70
C GLU A 295 -4.24 -16.72 8.00
N GLU A 296 -4.37 -17.94 8.52
CA GLU A 296 -5.03 -18.25 9.79
C GLU A 296 -4.28 -17.66 10.99
N GLU A 297 -2.95 -17.82 11.06
CA GLU A 297 -2.11 -17.23 12.11
C GLU A 297 -2.20 -15.71 12.13
N LEU A 298 -2.03 -15.06 10.97
CA LEU A 298 -2.15 -13.62 10.85
C LEU A 298 -3.55 -13.12 11.21
N THR A 299 -4.59 -13.85 10.80
CA THR A 299 -5.99 -13.52 11.19
C THR A 299 -6.17 -13.66 12.70
N ALA A 300 -5.60 -14.69 13.32
CA ALA A 300 -5.67 -14.90 14.77
C ALA A 300 -4.93 -13.80 15.57
N LEU A 301 -3.85 -13.23 15.02
CA LEU A 301 -3.12 -12.12 15.65
C LEU A 301 -3.95 -10.84 15.77
N LEU A 302 -5.03 -10.66 15.01
CA LEU A 302 -5.96 -9.54 15.20
C LEU A 302 -6.79 -9.69 16.49
N GLY A 303 -6.55 -10.77 17.23
CA GLY A 303 -7.21 -11.12 18.46
C GLY A 303 -8.60 -11.70 18.21
N PRO A 304 -9.10 -12.54 19.12
CA PRO A 304 -10.50 -12.89 19.13
C PRO A 304 -11.28 -11.69 19.66
N ALA A 305 -11.62 -10.74 18.79
CA ALA A 305 -12.64 -9.75 19.11
C ALA A 305 -14.06 -10.39 19.02
N ALA A 306 -14.17 -11.61 19.56
CA ALA A 306 -15.33 -12.51 19.49
C ALA A 306 -15.32 -13.66 20.49
N ASN A 307 -14.17 -14.06 21.02
CA ASN A 307 -14.10 -15.15 21.99
C ASN A 307 -12.97 -14.85 22.98
N GLU A 308 -13.37 -14.25 24.10
CA GLU A 308 -12.73 -14.27 25.42
C GLU A 308 -12.78 -12.90 26.09
N ARG A 309 -13.94 -12.61 26.69
CA ARG A 309 -13.97 -12.29 28.12
C ARG A 309 -15.01 -13.19 28.78
N PRO A 310 -14.61 -14.27 29.47
CA PRO A 310 -15.41 -14.83 30.55
C PRO A 310 -15.21 -13.97 31.80
N CYS A 311 -16.33 -13.40 32.29
CA CYS A 311 -16.53 -12.68 33.56
C CYS A 311 -15.74 -11.37 33.78
#